data_AF-I0IAB1-F1
#
_entry.id   AF-I0IAB1-F1
#
_cell.length_a   1.000
_cell.length_b   1.000
_cell.length_c   1.000
_cell.angle_alpha   90.00
_cell.angle_beta   90.00
_cell.angle_gamma   90.00
#
_symmetry.space_group_name_H-M   'P 1'
#
loop_
_entity.id
_entity.type
_entity.pdbx_description
1 polymer ?
#
loop_
_entity_poly.entity_id
_entity_poly.type
_entity_poly.pdbx_seq_one_letter_code
_entity_poly.pdbx_strand_id
1 'polypeptide(L)'
;MDPGSVRRLAVQALYLLGTEPDAPAARLLEALDEPFDDEDEPDGHAEQTDAAKEAAVALALAAWAGHQAADAAVVAQVPAWPTLRQPPVDRAILRLAHHELATRRAPPAVVLDEAVELAKAFGEDRTPGFVNAVLDAIARGASPGAAAAGDAAGPVRRGEKPPPAGAAEARRGQRERFRQRKAEMAAKVGPKRDAQELREERERQAAEAEARRAEPPAERGRDADPGPDAPADPWSAAAARRDA
;
A
#
# COMPACT_ATOMS: atom_id res chain seq x y z
N MET A 1 10.10 4.62 -8.63
CA MET A 1 9.92 3.20 -8.28
C MET A 1 8.54 3.07 -7.66
N ASP A 2 7.66 2.25 -8.24
CA ASP A 2 6.34 1.98 -7.70
C ASP A 2 6.44 1.04 -6.47
N PRO A 3 5.94 1.43 -5.28
CA PRO A 3 5.99 0.56 -4.11
C PRO A 3 5.20 -0.76 -4.27
N GLY A 4 4.15 -0.75 -5.10
CA GLY A 4 3.36 -1.94 -5.41
C GLY A 4 4.17 -2.99 -6.16
N SER A 5 4.97 -2.57 -7.15
CA SER A 5 5.84 -3.48 -7.92
C SER A 5 6.91 -4.17 -7.06
N VAL A 6 7.52 -3.44 -6.10
CA VAL A 6 8.51 -4.03 -5.17
C VAL A 6 7.88 -5.10 -4.28
N ARG A 7 6.66 -4.86 -3.76
CA ARG A 7 5.96 -5.86 -2.94
C ARG A 7 5.60 -7.11 -3.74
N ARG A 8 5.16 -6.93 -4.99
CA ARG A 8 4.86 -8.04 -5.91
C ARG A 8 6.07 -8.94 -6.08
N LEU A 9 7.24 -8.36 -6.37
CA LEU A 9 8.50 -9.11 -6.51
C LEU A 9 8.96 -9.73 -5.19
N ALA A 10 8.76 -9.03 -4.07
CA ALA A 10 9.12 -9.56 -2.76
C ALA A 10 8.31 -10.81 -2.39
N VAL A 11 7.02 -10.88 -2.79
CA VAL A 11 6.19 -12.08 -2.62
C VAL A 11 6.73 -13.25 -3.45
N GLN A 12 7.17 -13.02 -4.68
CA GLN A 12 7.77 -14.06 -5.52
C GLN A 12 9.07 -14.59 -4.92
N ALA A 13 9.96 -13.71 -4.45
CA ALA A 13 11.17 -14.11 -3.74
C ALA A 13 10.88 -14.86 -2.43
N LEU A 14 9.85 -14.44 -1.67
CA LEU A 14 9.41 -15.13 -0.45
C LEU A 14 8.80 -16.51 -0.72
N TYR A 15 8.12 -16.68 -1.85
CA TYR A 15 7.62 -17.98 -2.29
C TYR A 15 8.79 -18.94 -2.51
N LEU A 16 9.83 -18.49 -3.22
CA LEU A 16 11.04 -19.26 -3.47
C LEU A 16 11.78 -19.60 -2.17
N LEU A 17 11.93 -18.64 -1.24
CA LEU A 17 12.50 -18.92 0.08
C LEU A 17 11.68 -19.96 0.87
N GLY A 18 10.37 -20.02 0.64
CA GLY A 18 9.49 -21.05 1.20
C GLY A 18 9.84 -22.47 0.76
N THR A 19 10.45 -22.64 -0.42
CA THR A 19 10.89 -23.93 -0.96
C THR A 19 12.40 -24.16 -0.83
N GLU A 20 13.18 -23.09 -0.90
CA GLU A 20 14.63 -23.04 -0.81
C GLU A 20 15.05 -22.06 0.33
N PRO A 21 14.98 -22.48 1.61
CA PRO A 21 15.22 -21.60 2.77
C PRO A 21 16.57 -20.88 2.81
N ASP A 22 17.58 -21.51 2.20
CA ASP A 22 18.98 -21.05 2.19
C ASP A 22 19.39 -20.46 0.84
N ALA A 23 18.41 -20.14 -0.04
CA ALA A 23 18.70 -19.56 -1.35
C ALA A 23 19.48 -18.25 -1.21
N PRO A 24 20.65 -18.10 -1.85
CA PRO A 24 21.40 -16.87 -1.81
C PRO A 24 20.69 -15.75 -2.59
N ALA A 25 20.96 -14.49 -2.26
CA ALA A 25 20.34 -13.35 -2.94
C ALA A 25 20.49 -13.38 -4.47
N ALA A 26 21.63 -13.87 -4.98
CA ALA A 26 21.86 -14.04 -6.42
C ALA A 26 20.85 -15.01 -7.07
N ARG A 27 20.51 -16.11 -6.40
CA ARG A 27 19.50 -17.09 -6.84
C ARG A 27 18.10 -16.48 -6.86
N LEU A 28 17.80 -15.61 -5.88
CA LEU A 28 16.53 -14.88 -5.82
C LEU A 28 16.41 -13.86 -6.95
N LEU A 29 17.49 -13.11 -7.24
CA LEU A 29 17.52 -12.15 -8.35
C LEU A 29 17.35 -12.84 -9.70
N GLU A 30 18.08 -13.94 -9.94
CA GLU A 30 17.94 -14.77 -11.14
C GLU A 30 16.49 -15.27 -11.32
N ALA A 31 15.84 -15.70 -10.23
CA ALA A 31 14.44 -16.13 -10.30
C ALA A 31 13.46 -15.00 -10.67
N LEU A 32 13.80 -13.74 -10.41
CA LEU A 32 12.99 -12.58 -10.80
C LEU A 32 13.25 -12.12 -12.24
N ASP A 33 14.30 -12.64 -12.89
CA ASP A 33 14.57 -12.42 -14.31
C ASP A 33 13.79 -13.39 -15.21
N GLU A 34 13.33 -14.51 -14.66
CA GLU A 34 12.50 -15.46 -15.38
C GLU A 34 11.11 -14.85 -15.65
N PRO A 35 10.67 -14.77 -16.94
CA PRO A 35 9.35 -14.27 -17.26
C PRO A 35 8.30 -15.19 -16.62
N PHE A 36 7.39 -14.59 -15.84
CA PHE A 36 6.17 -15.27 -15.45
C PHE A 36 5.31 -15.42 -16.72
N ASP A 37 4.96 -16.65 -17.09
CA ASP A 37 4.03 -16.96 -18.19
C ASP A 37 2.60 -16.49 -17.82
N ASP A 38 2.38 -15.18 -17.78
CA ASP A 38 1.06 -14.58 -17.83
C ASP A 38 0.76 -14.26 -19.31
N GLU A 39 0.33 -15.28 -20.06
CA GLU A 39 -0.08 -15.18 -21.48
C GLU A 39 -1.18 -14.11 -21.73
N ASP A 40 -1.77 -13.53 -20.68
CA ASP A 40 -2.93 -12.63 -20.68
C ASP A 40 -2.64 -11.19 -20.16
N GLU A 41 -1.39 -10.73 -20.02
CA GLU A 41 -1.08 -9.31 -19.74
C GLU A 41 -0.67 -8.56 -21.04
N PRO A 42 -1.62 -7.99 -21.81
CA PRO A 42 -1.34 -7.28 -23.06
C PRO A 42 -0.66 -5.92 -22.87
N ASP A 43 -0.71 -5.36 -21.65
CA ASP A 43 0.07 -4.19 -21.27
C ASP A 43 1.30 -4.68 -20.53
N GLY A 44 2.41 -4.72 -21.27
CA GLY A 44 3.64 -5.39 -20.88
C GLY A 44 4.04 -5.16 -19.43
N HIS A 45 4.54 -6.23 -18.81
CA HIS A 45 5.29 -6.11 -17.56
C HIS A 45 6.30 -4.99 -17.75
N ALA A 46 6.04 -3.82 -17.16
CA ALA A 46 6.98 -2.72 -17.21
C ALA A 46 8.32 -3.30 -16.78
N GLU A 47 9.33 -3.19 -17.65
CA GLU A 47 10.64 -3.79 -17.43
C GLU A 47 11.10 -3.43 -16.02
N GLN A 48 11.18 -4.44 -15.16
CA GLN A 48 11.45 -4.21 -13.75
C GLN A 48 12.91 -3.83 -13.63
N THR A 49 13.17 -2.65 -13.08
CA THR A 49 14.54 -2.18 -12.92
C THR A 49 15.30 -3.08 -11.96
N ASP A 50 16.60 -3.25 -12.18
CA ASP A 50 17.48 -4.00 -11.26
C ASP A 50 17.35 -3.48 -9.82
N ALA A 51 17.26 -2.16 -9.66
CA ALA A 51 17.04 -1.53 -8.35
C ALA A 51 15.72 -1.96 -7.68
N ALA A 52 14.65 -2.22 -8.44
CA ALA A 52 13.40 -2.72 -7.89
C ALA A 52 13.51 -4.19 -7.46
N LYS A 53 14.22 -5.02 -8.25
CA LYS A 53 14.49 -6.42 -7.92
C LYS A 53 15.36 -6.53 -6.68
N GLU A 54 16.43 -5.74 -6.60
CA GLU A 54 17.30 -5.67 -5.41
C GLU A 54 16.53 -5.23 -4.17
N ALA A 55 15.70 -4.18 -4.27
CA ALA A 55 14.86 -3.73 -3.18
C ALA A 55 13.85 -4.79 -2.73
N ALA A 56 13.29 -5.55 -3.68
CA ALA A 56 12.36 -6.64 -3.43
C ALA A 56 13.04 -7.82 -2.73
N VAL A 57 14.22 -8.23 -3.19
CA VAL A 57 15.02 -9.29 -2.56
C VAL A 57 15.44 -8.89 -1.15
N ALA A 58 15.87 -7.65 -0.93
CA ALA A 58 16.19 -7.15 0.40
C ALA A 58 14.97 -7.19 1.34
N LEU A 59 13.80 -6.79 0.85
CA LEU A 59 12.54 -6.85 1.61
C LEU A 59 12.13 -8.30 1.90
N ALA A 60 12.25 -9.20 0.94
CA ALA A 60 11.95 -10.62 1.09
C ALA A 60 12.84 -11.28 2.13
N LEU A 61 14.15 -11.04 2.09
CA LEU A 61 15.11 -11.56 3.07
C LEU A 61 14.84 -11.01 4.48
N ALA A 62 14.50 -9.72 4.60
CA ALA A 62 14.14 -9.12 5.88
C ALA A 62 12.85 -9.73 6.46
N ALA A 63 11.84 -9.98 5.62
CA ALA A 63 10.62 -10.67 6.01
C ALA A 63 10.88 -12.14 6.37
N TRP A 64 11.76 -12.82 5.62
CA TRP A 64 12.16 -14.20 5.87
C TRP A 64 12.89 -14.34 7.20
N ALA A 65 13.75 -13.41 7.59
CA ALA A 65 14.42 -13.46 8.91
C ALA A 65 13.43 -13.51 10.10
N GLY A 66 12.22 -12.95 9.93
CA GLY A 66 11.15 -12.94 10.93
C GLY A 66 9.99 -13.91 10.67
N HIS A 67 10.10 -14.82 9.71
CA HIS A 67 8.94 -15.59 9.22
C HIS A 67 8.28 -16.47 10.29
N GLN A 68 9.05 -17.00 11.24
CA GLN A 68 8.50 -17.83 12.32
C GLN A 68 7.59 -17.02 13.25
N ALA A 69 7.93 -15.76 13.52
CA ALA A 69 7.08 -14.86 14.30
C ALA A 69 5.79 -14.53 13.55
N ALA A 70 5.88 -14.31 12.24
CA ALA A 70 4.71 -14.11 11.38
C ALA A 70 3.79 -15.34 11.38
N ASP A 71 4.37 -16.54 11.20
CA ASP A 71 3.63 -17.80 11.19
C ASP A 71 2.92 -18.03 12.54
N ALA A 72 3.59 -17.75 13.66
CA ALA A 72 3.01 -17.84 14.99
C ALA A 72 1.85 -16.84 15.21
N ALA A 73 2.01 -15.60 14.75
CA ALA A 73 0.97 -14.57 14.82
C ALA A 73 -0.28 -14.97 14.01
N VAL A 74 -0.09 -15.55 12.83
CA VAL A 74 -1.19 -16.07 12.00
C VAL A 74 -1.88 -17.25 12.68
N VAL A 75 -1.13 -18.25 13.17
CA VAL A 75 -1.70 -19.41 13.86
C VAL A 75 -2.47 -19.01 15.11
N ALA A 76 -2.02 -17.98 15.83
CA ALA A 76 -2.75 -17.45 16.98
C ALA A 76 -4.14 -16.91 16.58
N GLN A 77 -4.30 -16.36 15.38
CA GLN A 77 -5.57 -15.82 14.90
C GLN A 77 -6.46 -16.87 14.23
N VAL A 78 -5.86 -17.90 13.62
CA VAL A 78 -6.57 -19.00 12.94
C VAL A 78 -6.01 -20.37 13.34
N PRO A 79 -6.22 -20.81 14.60
CA PRO A 79 -5.60 -22.04 15.13
C PRO A 79 -6.06 -23.32 14.44
N ALA A 80 -7.26 -23.33 13.87
CA ALA A 80 -7.76 -24.44 13.05
C ALA A 80 -7.03 -24.57 11.70
N TRP A 81 -6.21 -23.58 11.33
CA TRP A 81 -5.47 -23.53 10.08
C TRP A 81 -3.95 -23.38 10.30
N PRO A 82 -3.24 -24.50 10.53
CA PRO A 82 -1.80 -24.47 10.71
C PRO A 82 -1.09 -24.00 9.43
N THR A 83 0.03 -23.30 9.61
CA THR A 83 0.87 -22.71 8.56
C THR A 83 1.19 -23.65 7.38
N LEU A 84 1.44 -24.94 7.66
CA LEU A 84 1.75 -25.95 6.65
C LEU A 84 0.57 -26.30 5.73
N ARG A 85 -0.66 -25.92 6.11
CA ARG A 85 -1.86 -26.10 5.30
C ARG A 85 -2.23 -24.84 4.51
N GLN A 86 -1.52 -23.75 4.68
CA GLN A 86 -1.75 -22.53 3.91
C GLN A 86 -1.09 -22.68 2.53
N PRO A 87 -1.75 -22.25 1.44
CA PRO A 87 -1.11 -22.11 0.15
C PRO A 87 0.21 -21.34 0.30
N PRO A 88 1.31 -21.76 -0.36
CA PRO A 88 2.60 -21.10 -0.17
C PRO A 88 2.58 -19.61 -0.51
N VAL A 89 1.78 -19.21 -1.50
CA VAL A 89 1.56 -17.81 -1.91
C VAL A 89 0.88 -17.01 -0.79
N ASP A 90 -0.23 -17.50 -0.24
CA ASP A 90 -0.94 -16.84 0.87
C ASP A 90 -0.01 -16.63 2.07
N ARG A 91 0.80 -17.64 2.38
CA ARG A 91 1.79 -17.59 3.45
C ARG A 91 2.88 -16.54 3.16
N ALA A 92 3.36 -16.44 1.93
CA ALA A 92 4.32 -15.40 1.53
C ALA A 92 3.75 -13.99 1.71
N ILE A 93 2.49 -13.77 1.29
CA ILE A 93 1.78 -12.49 1.45
C ILE A 93 1.64 -12.13 2.93
N LEU A 94 1.18 -13.07 3.76
CA LEU A 94 1.01 -12.86 5.20
C LEU A 94 2.34 -12.56 5.90
N ARG A 95 3.42 -13.26 5.54
CA ARG A 95 4.76 -13.02 6.08
C ARG A 95 5.29 -11.63 5.72
N LEU A 96 5.13 -11.23 4.46
CA LEU A 96 5.52 -9.91 4.00
C LEU A 96 4.77 -8.81 4.76
N ALA A 97 3.44 -8.90 4.80
CA ALA A 97 2.60 -7.92 5.46
C ALA A 97 2.87 -7.84 6.97
N HIS A 98 3.04 -9.00 7.63
CA HIS A 98 3.43 -9.03 9.04
C HIS A 98 4.77 -8.33 9.29
N HIS A 99 5.77 -8.57 8.44
CA HIS A 99 7.05 -7.89 8.55
C HIS A 99 6.89 -6.36 8.47
N GLU A 100 6.17 -5.86 7.47
CA GLU A 100 5.95 -4.42 7.31
C GLU A 100 5.19 -3.78 8.48
N LEU A 101 4.20 -4.50 9.04
CA LEU A 101 3.49 -4.06 10.25
C LEU A 101 4.43 -4.01 11.46
N ALA A 102 5.23 -5.06 11.67
CA ALA A 102 6.13 -5.18 12.81
C ALA A 102 7.24 -4.12 12.79
N THR A 103 7.79 -3.81 11.60
CA THR A 103 8.84 -2.80 11.43
C THR A 103 8.29 -1.39 11.19
N ARG A 104 6.96 -1.24 11.11
CA ARG A 104 6.27 0.03 10.76
C ARG A 104 6.81 0.65 9.47
N ARG A 105 7.09 -0.18 8.47
CA ARG A 105 7.63 0.26 7.16
C ARG A 105 6.64 1.14 6.40
N ALA A 106 5.35 0.92 6.61
CA ALA A 106 4.25 1.71 6.07
C ALA A 106 3.08 1.80 7.08
N PRO A 107 2.15 2.76 6.92
CA PRO A 107 0.94 2.80 7.74
C PRO A 107 0.14 1.50 7.64
N PRO A 108 -0.44 0.98 8.74
CA PRO A 108 -1.15 -0.30 8.73
C PRO A 108 -2.22 -0.41 7.64
N ALA A 109 -3.01 0.64 7.41
CA ALA A 109 -4.03 0.66 6.34
C ALA A 109 -3.43 0.38 4.95
N VAL A 110 -2.27 0.98 4.65
CA VAL A 110 -1.57 0.75 3.37
C VAL A 110 -1.08 -0.69 3.28
N VAL A 111 -0.50 -1.24 4.36
CA VAL A 111 -0.03 -2.64 4.36
C VAL A 111 -1.19 -3.62 4.13
N LEU A 112 -2.35 -3.38 4.75
CA LEU A 112 -3.54 -4.20 4.56
C LEU A 112 -4.07 -4.09 3.12
N ASP A 113 -4.23 -2.88 2.60
CA ASP A 113 -4.72 -2.66 1.23
C ASP A 113 -3.81 -3.34 0.20
N GLU A 114 -2.49 -3.19 0.33
CA GLU A 114 -1.50 -3.81 -0.56
C GLU A 114 -1.50 -5.34 -0.44
N ALA A 115 -1.61 -5.89 0.78
CA ALA A 115 -1.70 -7.33 0.99
C ALA A 115 -2.96 -7.92 0.34
N VAL A 116 -4.08 -7.20 0.37
CA VAL A 116 -5.32 -7.59 -0.29
C VAL A 116 -5.20 -7.53 -1.82
N GLU A 117 -4.52 -6.52 -2.37
CA GLU A 117 -4.27 -6.46 -3.81
C GLU A 117 -3.32 -7.59 -4.27
N LEU A 118 -2.30 -7.93 -3.50
CA LEU A 118 -1.44 -9.10 -3.75
C LEU A 118 -2.24 -10.41 -3.67
N ALA A 119 -3.12 -10.54 -2.69
CA ALA A 119 -4.01 -11.69 -2.54
C ALA A 119 -4.97 -11.83 -3.73
N LYS A 120 -5.45 -10.72 -4.29
CA LYS A 120 -6.22 -10.75 -5.53
C LYS A 120 -5.33 -11.18 -6.69
N ALA A 121 -4.11 -10.65 -6.78
CA ALA A 121 -3.20 -10.91 -7.89
C ALA A 121 -2.80 -12.40 -7.97
N PHE A 122 -2.43 -13.00 -6.84
CA PHE A 122 -1.83 -14.33 -6.80
C PHE A 122 -2.67 -15.43 -6.13
N GLY A 123 -3.63 -15.06 -5.28
CA GLY A 123 -4.41 -16.01 -4.50
C GLY A 123 -5.68 -16.51 -5.21
N GLU A 124 -6.39 -17.40 -4.51
CA GLU A 124 -7.71 -17.85 -4.94
C GLU A 124 -8.81 -16.86 -4.55
N ASP A 125 -10.05 -17.07 -5.01
CA ASP A 125 -11.19 -16.19 -4.75
C ASP A 125 -11.41 -15.85 -3.26
N ARG A 126 -11.09 -16.79 -2.36
CA ARG A 126 -11.26 -16.62 -0.90
C ARG A 126 -10.05 -15.97 -0.21
N THR A 127 -8.90 -15.92 -0.86
CA THR A 127 -7.65 -15.41 -0.27
C THR A 127 -7.75 -13.93 0.16
N PRO A 128 -8.31 -12.99 -0.63
CA PRO A 128 -8.36 -11.58 -0.23
C PRO A 128 -9.10 -11.33 1.08
N GLY A 129 -10.27 -11.96 1.27
CA GLY A 129 -11.06 -11.83 2.50
C GLY A 129 -10.36 -12.43 3.71
N PHE A 130 -9.71 -13.59 3.52
CA PHE A 130 -8.93 -14.26 4.55
C PHE A 130 -7.71 -13.42 4.99
N VAL A 131 -6.91 -12.95 4.03
CA VAL A 131 -5.73 -12.11 4.31
C VAL A 131 -6.13 -10.85 5.05
N ASN A 132 -7.19 -10.17 4.61
CA ASN A 132 -7.70 -8.98 5.29
C ASN A 132 -8.09 -9.28 6.74
N ALA A 133 -8.90 -10.32 6.99
CA ALA A 133 -9.37 -10.66 8.33
C ALA A 133 -8.23 -11.01 9.30
N VAL A 134 -7.23 -11.76 8.84
CA VAL A 134 -6.07 -12.14 9.66
C VAL A 134 -5.19 -10.93 9.98
N LEU A 135 -4.82 -10.14 8.97
CA LEU A 135 -3.93 -8.99 9.16
C LEU A 135 -4.57 -7.90 10.01
N ASP A 136 -5.88 -7.68 9.85
CA ASP A 136 -6.65 -6.73 10.64
C ASP A 136 -6.72 -7.14 12.13
N ALA A 137 -6.85 -8.45 12.42
CA ALA A 137 -6.76 -8.96 13.78
C ALA A 137 -5.35 -8.81 14.38
N ILE A 138 -4.30 -9.07 13.59
CA ILE A 138 -2.91 -8.89 14.00
C ILE A 138 -2.61 -7.40 14.28
N ALA A 139 -2.99 -6.50 13.37
CA ALA A 139 -2.73 -5.08 13.47
C ALA A 139 -3.39 -4.42 14.68
N ARG A 140 -4.55 -4.93 15.12
CA ARG A 140 -5.24 -4.48 16.33
C ARG A 140 -4.73 -5.11 17.63
N GLY A 141 -3.84 -6.10 17.57
CA GLY A 141 -3.47 -6.88 18.75
C GLY A 141 -4.66 -7.62 19.36
N ALA A 142 -5.57 -8.12 18.52
CA ALA A 142 -6.77 -8.81 18.97
C ALA A 142 -6.43 -10.11 19.73
N SER A 143 -7.30 -10.50 20.67
CA SER A 143 -7.20 -11.78 21.37
C SER A 143 -7.07 -12.95 20.38
N PRO A 144 -6.32 -14.02 20.72
CA PRO A 144 -6.17 -15.19 19.85
C PRO A 144 -7.54 -15.74 19.39
N GLY A 145 -7.62 -16.14 18.12
CA GLY A 145 -8.83 -16.69 17.51
C GLY A 145 -9.85 -15.65 17.01
N ALA A 146 -9.59 -14.34 17.14
CA ALA A 146 -10.53 -13.30 16.69
C ALA A 146 -10.82 -13.36 15.19
N ALA A 147 -9.82 -13.66 14.35
CA ALA A 147 -10.03 -13.81 12.91
C ALA A 147 -10.83 -15.07 12.54
N ALA A 148 -10.74 -16.14 13.34
CA ALA A 148 -11.49 -17.38 13.13
C ALA A 148 -12.99 -17.28 13.46
N ALA A 149 -13.42 -16.21 14.15
CA ALA A 149 -14.82 -15.99 14.52
C ALA A 149 -15.66 -15.35 13.41
N GLY A 150 -15.02 -14.79 12.37
CA GLY A 150 -15.70 -14.34 11.15
C GLY A 150 -15.89 -15.50 10.15
N ASP A 151 -16.76 -15.30 9.16
CA ASP A 151 -17.02 -16.24 8.05
C ASP A 151 -15.79 -16.47 7.12
N ALA A 152 -14.61 -16.06 7.56
CA ALA A 152 -13.29 -16.36 7.00
C ALA A 152 -12.92 -17.83 7.26
N ALA A 153 -13.80 -18.75 6.86
CA ALA A 153 -13.41 -20.13 6.65
C ALA A 153 -12.33 -20.14 5.56
N GLY A 154 -11.12 -20.55 5.93
CA GLY A 154 -9.94 -20.47 5.07
C GLY A 154 -10.09 -21.00 3.64
N PRO A 155 -9.26 -20.57 2.67
CA PRO A 155 -9.09 -21.22 1.37
C PRO A 155 -9.17 -22.75 1.43
N VAL A 156 -10.33 -23.22 0.98
CA VAL A 156 -10.72 -24.58 0.65
C VAL A 156 -10.60 -25.60 1.79
N ARG A 157 -11.76 -26.03 2.32
CA ARG A 157 -11.81 -27.22 3.17
C ARG A 157 -11.47 -28.44 2.30
N ARG A 158 -10.49 -29.24 2.73
CA ARG A 158 -10.09 -30.48 2.06
C ARG A 158 -11.34 -31.34 1.78
N GLY A 159 -11.72 -31.51 0.51
CA GLY A 159 -12.92 -32.22 0.07
C GLY A 159 -13.97 -31.36 -0.67
N GLU A 160 -13.86 -30.03 -0.66
CA GLU A 160 -14.64 -29.19 -1.58
C GLU A 160 -14.10 -29.33 -3.01
N LYS A 161 -15.00 -29.61 -3.96
CA LYS A 161 -14.66 -29.65 -5.38
C LYS A 161 -14.20 -28.24 -5.78
N PRO A 162 -13.03 -28.09 -6.43
CA PRO A 162 -12.62 -26.79 -6.95
C PRO A 162 -13.75 -26.24 -7.85
N PRO A 163 -13.98 -24.91 -7.86
CA PRO A 163 -14.96 -24.33 -8.76
C PRO A 163 -14.66 -24.80 -10.19
N PRO A 164 -15.68 -25.07 -11.02
CA PRO A 164 -15.47 -25.62 -12.35
C PRO A 164 -14.54 -24.71 -13.16
N ALA A 165 -13.68 -25.28 -13.99
CA ALA A 165 -12.63 -24.56 -14.73
C ALA A 165 -13.13 -23.28 -15.45
N GLY A 166 -14.37 -23.27 -15.95
CA GLY A 166 -14.99 -22.09 -16.59
C GLY A 166 -15.33 -20.93 -15.64
N ALA A 167 -15.30 -21.13 -14.32
CA ALA A 167 -15.47 -20.06 -13.34
C ALA A 167 -14.22 -19.16 -13.26
N ALA A 168 -13.02 -19.71 -13.49
CA ALA A 168 -11.80 -18.91 -13.56
C ALA A 168 -11.80 -18.00 -14.81
N GLU A 169 -12.31 -18.51 -15.92
CA GLU A 169 -12.42 -17.81 -17.21
C GLU A 169 -13.51 -16.71 -17.19
N ALA A 170 -14.69 -17.02 -16.65
CA ALA A 170 -15.75 -16.02 -16.43
C ALA A 170 -15.32 -14.88 -15.48
N ARG A 171 -14.41 -15.19 -14.54
CA ARG A 171 -13.84 -14.23 -13.58
C ARG A 171 -12.67 -13.44 -14.17
N ARG A 172 -11.81 -14.02 -15.03
CA ARG A 172 -10.85 -13.28 -15.86
C ARG A 172 -11.57 -12.17 -16.62
N GLY A 173 -12.69 -12.49 -17.27
CA GLY A 173 -13.51 -11.50 -17.95
C GLY A 173 -14.11 -10.43 -17.02
N GLN A 174 -14.45 -10.73 -15.76
CA GLN A 174 -14.90 -9.70 -14.79
C GLN A 174 -13.76 -8.78 -14.34
N ARG A 175 -12.56 -9.32 -14.11
CA ARG A 175 -11.37 -8.56 -13.69
C ARG A 175 -10.88 -7.65 -14.79
N GLU A 176 -10.91 -8.12 -16.02
CA GLU A 176 -10.60 -7.34 -17.21
C GLU A 176 -11.60 -6.19 -17.39
N ARG A 177 -12.91 -6.46 -17.29
CA ARG A 177 -13.94 -5.40 -17.31
C ARG A 177 -13.76 -4.37 -16.20
N PHE A 178 -13.36 -4.79 -15.00
CA PHE A 178 -13.10 -3.87 -13.89
C PHE A 178 -11.85 -3.01 -14.15
N ARG A 179 -10.75 -3.59 -14.65
CA ARG A 179 -9.56 -2.84 -15.08
C ARG A 179 -9.90 -1.84 -16.18
N GLN A 180 -10.63 -2.26 -17.21
CA GLN A 180 -11.06 -1.41 -18.32
C GLN A 180 -11.89 -0.22 -17.81
N ARG A 181 -12.86 -0.50 -16.92
CA ARG A 181 -13.69 0.54 -16.31
C ARG A 181 -12.89 1.48 -15.39
N LYS A 182 -11.88 0.98 -14.69
CA LYS A 182 -10.95 1.78 -13.87
C LYS A 182 -10.05 2.66 -14.76
N ALA A 183 -9.56 2.15 -15.88
CA ALA A 183 -8.77 2.88 -16.86
C ALA A 183 -9.60 3.96 -17.57
N GLU A 184 -10.84 3.67 -17.98
CA GLU A 184 -11.78 4.67 -18.52
C GLU A 184 -12.08 5.78 -17.51
N MET A 185 -12.23 5.41 -16.23
CA MET A 185 -12.48 6.37 -15.15
C MET A 185 -11.23 7.24 -14.89
N ALA A 186 -10.03 6.67 -14.95
CA ALA A 186 -8.76 7.38 -14.86
C ALA A 186 -8.44 8.21 -16.11
N ALA A 187 -9.00 7.90 -17.28
CA ALA A 187 -8.89 8.73 -18.48
C ALA A 187 -9.87 9.93 -18.44
N LYS A 188 -11.04 9.76 -17.80
CA LYS A 188 -12.02 10.84 -17.56
C LYS A 188 -11.60 11.80 -16.47
N VAL A 189 -10.90 11.30 -15.45
CA VAL A 189 -10.22 12.13 -14.46
C VAL A 189 -8.85 12.44 -15.04
N GLY A 190 -8.72 13.57 -15.77
CA GLY A 190 -7.46 13.97 -16.42
C GLY A 190 -6.22 13.81 -15.53
N PRO A 191 -5.00 13.78 -16.11
CA PRO A 191 -3.80 13.29 -15.46
C PRO A 191 -3.62 13.91 -14.07
N LYS A 192 -3.39 13.06 -13.06
CA LYS A 192 -2.94 13.54 -11.75
C LYS A 192 -1.63 14.28 -11.99
N ARG A 193 -1.65 15.61 -11.80
CA ARG A 193 -0.47 16.48 -11.91
C ARG A 193 0.70 15.82 -11.19
N ASP A 194 1.87 15.81 -11.83
CA ASP A 194 3.06 15.19 -11.27
C ASP A 194 3.34 15.79 -9.89
N ALA A 195 3.65 14.95 -8.91
CA ALA A 195 3.96 15.42 -7.56
C ALA A 195 5.18 16.35 -7.53
N GLN A 196 6.07 16.21 -8.51
CA GLN A 196 7.21 17.09 -8.76
C GLN A 196 6.77 18.43 -9.38
N GLU A 197 5.87 18.42 -10.38
CA GLU A 197 5.30 19.67 -10.94
C GLU A 197 4.56 20.48 -9.87
N LEU A 198 3.79 19.82 -8.99
CA LEU A 198 3.10 20.46 -7.87
C LEU A 198 4.06 21.04 -6.82
N ARG A 199 5.23 20.41 -6.62
CA ARG A 199 6.28 20.92 -5.72
C ARG A 199 6.99 22.11 -6.35
N GLU A 200 7.36 22.02 -7.62
CA GLU A 200 8.01 23.10 -8.38
C GLU A 200 7.08 24.31 -8.53
N GLU A 201 5.78 24.10 -8.76
CA GLU A 201 4.77 25.17 -8.83
C GLU A 201 4.60 25.85 -7.47
N ARG A 202 4.58 25.07 -6.37
CA ARG A 202 4.55 25.62 -5.01
C ARG A 202 5.82 26.38 -4.64
N GLU A 203 6.98 25.89 -5.04
CA GLU A 203 8.26 26.57 -4.82
C GLU A 203 8.33 27.87 -5.63
N ARG A 204 7.86 27.86 -6.89
CA ARG A 204 7.74 29.08 -7.71
C ARG A 204 6.77 30.10 -7.10
N GLN A 205 5.61 29.64 -6.62
CA GLN A 205 4.64 30.52 -5.96
C GLN A 205 5.17 31.06 -4.63
N ALA A 206 5.91 30.25 -3.86
CA ALA A 206 6.57 30.69 -2.63
C ALA A 206 7.67 31.71 -2.92
N ALA A 207 8.49 31.48 -3.95
CA ALA A 207 9.53 32.41 -4.38
C ALA A 207 8.95 33.73 -4.93
N GLU A 208 7.85 33.69 -5.67
CA GLU A 208 7.16 34.89 -6.15
C GLU A 208 6.51 35.66 -4.99
N ALA A 209 5.92 34.96 -4.01
CA ALA A 209 5.38 35.58 -2.81
C ALA A 209 6.46 36.21 -1.94
N GLU A 210 7.63 35.58 -1.84
CA GLU A 210 8.80 36.09 -1.14
C GLU A 210 9.40 37.30 -1.85
N ALA A 211 9.50 37.27 -3.19
CA ALA A 211 9.94 38.41 -4.01
C ALA A 211 9.00 39.62 -3.87
N ARG A 212 7.67 39.41 -3.86
CA ARG A 212 6.67 40.46 -3.57
C ARG A 212 6.78 41.02 -2.15
N ARG A 213 7.32 40.23 -1.21
CA ARG A 213 7.53 40.64 0.18
C ARG A 213 8.85 41.38 0.38
N ALA A 214 9.84 41.10 -0.46
CA ALA A 214 11.16 41.72 -0.49
C ALA A 214 11.21 43.00 -1.34
N GLU A 215 10.15 43.30 -2.10
CA GLU A 215 9.97 44.59 -2.78
C GLU A 215 9.94 45.73 -1.74
N PRO A 216 10.92 46.65 -1.74
CA PRO A 216 10.93 47.76 -0.80
C PRO A 216 9.74 48.69 -1.05
N PRO A 217 9.14 49.29 0.00
CA PRO A 217 8.01 50.19 -0.13
C PRO A 217 8.48 51.55 -0.68
N ALA A 218 8.80 51.59 -1.96
CA ALA A 218 8.96 52.81 -2.73
C ALA A 218 8.23 52.58 -4.06
N GLU A 219 6.91 52.37 -4.01
CA GLU A 219 5.98 53.25 -4.74
C GLU A 219 4.53 53.13 -4.22
N ARG A 220 4.32 52.82 -2.94
CA ARG A 220 3.00 52.98 -2.31
C ARG A 220 2.97 54.27 -1.49
N GLY A 221 2.66 55.39 -2.14
CA GLY A 221 2.31 56.63 -1.44
C GLY A 221 2.69 57.95 -2.11
N ARG A 222 2.07 58.26 -3.25
CA ARG A 222 1.64 59.61 -3.67
C ARG A 222 0.45 59.32 -4.59
N ASP A 223 -0.78 59.20 -4.10
CA ASP A 223 -1.58 60.27 -3.53
C ASP A 223 -2.68 59.68 -2.63
N ALA A 224 -2.70 60.04 -1.35
CA ALA A 224 -3.89 59.90 -0.51
C ALA A 224 -3.75 60.85 0.69
N ASP A 225 -4.39 62.00 0.54
CA ASP A 225 -4.67 62.98 1.59
C ASP A 225 -5.53 62.35 2.70
N PRO A 226 -5.12 62.34 3.98
CA PRO A 226 -5.96 61.81 5.04
C PRO A 226 -6.93 62.89 5.51
N GLY A 227 -8.13 62.90 4.94
CA GLY A 227 -9.28 63.61 5.51
C GLY A 227 -9.64 63.03 6.89
N PRO A 228 -10.09 63.85 7.85
CA PRO A 228 -10.40 63.38 9.20
C PRO A 228 -11.78 62.75 9.20
N ASP A 229 -11.86 61.42 9.27
CA ASP A 229 -12.96 60.69 9.91
C ASP A 229 -12.76 59.17 9.74
N ALA A 230 -12.25 58.52 10.79
CA ALA A 230 -12.40 57.09 10.97
C ALA A 230 -12.75 56.80 12.44
N PRO A 231 -13.83 56.04 12.71
CA PRO A 231 -14.37 55.84 14.05
C PRO A 231 -13.51 54.88 14.89
N ALA A 232 -13.58 55.08 16.22
CA ALA A 232 -12.87 54.31 17.23
C ALA A 232 -13.18 52.80 17.19
N ASP A 233 -12.12 52.00 17.33
CA ASP A 233 -12.13 50.54 17.37
C ASP A 233 -12.81 49.99 18.66
N PRO A 234 -13.85 49.14 18.56
CA PRO A 234 -14.64 48.69 19.71
C PRO A 234 -14.00 47.61 20.59
N TRP A 235 -12.75 47.20 20.36
CA TRP A 235 -12.13 46.07 21.08
C TRP A 235 -11.07 46.44 22.13
N SER A 236 -10.91 47.72 22.46
CA SER A 236 -9.90 48.18 23.43
C SER A 236 -10.35 48.18 24.91
N ALA A 237 -11.46 47.50 25.28
CA ALA A 237 -12.00 47.54 26.65
C ALA A 237 -12.36 46.16 27.28
N ALA A 238 -11.54 45.11 27.10
CA ALA A 238 -11.81 43.79 27.70
C ALA A 238 -10.62 43.13 28.43
N ALA A 239 -9.66 43.89 28.94
CA ALA A 239 -8.48 43.32 29.61
C ALA A 239 -8.11 43.94 30.98
N ALA A 240 -9.09 44.41 31.76
CA ALA A 240 -8.79 44.90 33.11
C ALA A 240 -9.97 44.85 34.09
N ARG A 241 -10.50 43.66 34.43
CA ARG A 241 -11.18 43.39 35.72
C ARG A 241 -11.19 41.88 36.03
N ARG A 242 -10.14 41.40 36.68
CA ARG A 242 -10.16 40.19 37.52
C ARG A 242 -9.03 40.33 38.52
N ASP A 243 -9.35 41.04 39.62
CA ASP A 243 -8.72 40.95 40.94
C ASP A 243 -9.45 41.97 41.85
N ALA A 244 -10.54 41.51 42.46
CA ALA A 244 -11.17 41.99 43.70
C ALA A 244 -12.38 41.10 44.01
#